data_AF-A0A7R9YZB8-F1
#
_entry.id   AF-A0A7R9YZB8-F1
#
_cell.length_a   1.000
_cell.length_b   1.000
_cell.length_c   1.000
_cell.angle_alpha   90.00
_cell.angle_beta   90.00
_cell.angle_gamma   90.00
#
_symmetry.space_group_name_H-M   'P 1'
#
loop_
_entity.id
_entity.type
_entity.pdbx_description
1 polymer ?
#
loop_
_entity_poly.entity_id
_entity_poly.type
_entity_poly.pdbx_seq_one_letter_code
_entity_poly.pdbx_strand_id
1 'polypeptide(L)'
;LLVNAAASVESSGGSGEGGGGGGGVPDKIAVYVVSTNSDQVALVAKLWRSIPCRLYLLKGDDFFTKADGRYDTMGVDRLATLRGAAEIHGFPALVFDGGTATTYTAADADGKILGGGIGPGLHVKFRSLNDYTDALPHVSPDDVLKAVRDAVRKSEPLPTFAS
;
A
#
# COMPACT_ATOMS: atom_id res chain seq x y z
N LEU A 1 -12.57 15.62 -1.78
CA LEU A 1 -12.38 16.75 -2.70
C LEU A 1 -12.36 16.17 -4.11
N LEU A 2 -13.47 16.25 -4.84
CA LEU A 2 -13.50 15.93 -6.27
C LEU A 2 -12.75 17.06 -6.98
N VAL A 3 -11.60 16.79 -7.57
CA VAL A 3 -10.94 17.78 -8.44
C VAL A 3 -11.62 17.68 -9.81
N ASN A 4 -12.70 18.45 -9.97
CA ASN A 4 -13.34 18.70 -11.26
C ASN A 4 -12.38 19.51 -12.14
N ALA A 5 -11.69 18.85 -13.07
CA ALA A 5 -11.18 19.52 -14.25
C ALA A 5 -12.32 19.60 -15.26
N ALA A 6 -13.08 20.69 -15.21
CA ALA A 6 -14.21 20.94 -16.09
C ALA A 6 -13.76 21.14 -17.55
N ALA A 7 -14.48 20.50 -18.47
CA ALA A 7 -14.77 21.05 -19.80
C ALA A 7 -16.30 20.99 -19.98
N SER A 8 -16.86 22.13 -20.39
CA SER A 8 -18.25 22.62 -20.33
C SER A 8 -19.35 21.67 -20.86
N VAL A 9 -20.45 21.48 -20.11
CA VAL A 9 -21.80 22.11 -20.21
C VAL A 9 -22.59 21.73 -21.46
N GLU A 10 -23.69 20.98 -21.25
CA GLU A 10 -25.00 21.27 -21.83
C GLU A 10 -26.11 20.69 -20.91
N SER A 11 -27.22 21.42 -20.82
CA SER A 11 -28.35 21.17 -19.93
C SER A 11 -29.64 20.90 -20.70
N SER A 12 -30.50 20.08 -20.08
CA SER A 12 -31.97 20.01 -20.20
C SER A 12 -32.62 19.28 -21.38
N GLY A 13 -33.53 18.36 -21.03
CA GLY A 13 -34.74 18.03 -21.80
C GLY A 13 -34.84 16.60 -22.34
N GLY A 14 -35.87 15.85 -21.91
CA GLY A 14 -36.43 14.74 -22.71
C GLY A 14 -36.66 13.42 -21.95
N SER A 15 -37.91 13.18 -21.56
CA SER A 15 -38.46 11.86 -21.24
C SER A 15 -38.51 10.95 -22.48
N GLY A 16 -38.12 9.69 -22.35
CA GLY A 16 -38.36 8.67 -23.38
C GLY A 16 -37.74 7.31 -23.04
N GLU A 17 -38.58 6.28 -22.87
CA GLU A 17 -38.20 4.87 -22.87
C GLU A 17 -37.73 4.41 -24.27
N GLY A 18 -36.85 3.41 -24.34
CA GLY A 18 -36.57 2.68 -25.58
C GLY A 18 -35.18 2.06 -25.63
N GLY A 19 -35.11 0.73 -25.67
CA GLY A 19 -33.86 -0.04 -25.76
C GLY A 19 -33.14 0.06 -27.11
N GLY A 20 -31.87 -0.32 -27.11
CA GLY A 20 -31.07 -0.48 -28.32
C GLY A 20 -29.60 -0.76 -27.98
N GLY A 21 -29.13 -1.96 -28.30
CA GLY A 21 -27.72 -2.33 -28.16
C GLY A 21 -26.82 -1.45 -29.02
N GLY A 22 -25.85 -0.82 -28.38
CA GLY A 22 -24.74 -0.15 -29.04
C GLY A 22 -23.47 -0.52 -28.28
N GLY A 23 -22.50 -1.13 -28.96
CA GLY A 23 -21.16 -1.35 -28.43
C GLY A 23 -20.56 0.00 -28.06
N GLY A 24 -20.64 0.36 -26.78
CA GLY A 24 -20.13 1.61 -26.24
C GLY A 24 -18.60 1.61 -26.27
N VAL A 25 -18.03 2.72 -26.73
CA VAL A 25 -16.62 3.07 -26.47
C VAL A 25 -16.34 2.78 -24.99
N PRO A 26 -15.28 2.04 -24.62
CA PRO A 26 -15.05 1.69 -23.22
C PRO A 26 -15.06 2.96 -22.38
N ASP A 27 -15.97 2.99 -21.39
CA ASP A 27 -16.10 4.05 -20.41
C ASP A 27 -14.71 4.43 -19.89
N LYS A 28 -14.40 5.74 -19.91
CA LYS A 28 -13.12 6.34 -19.47
C LYS A 28 -12.39 5.50 -18.41
N ILE A 29 -11.10 5.20 -18.65
CA ILE A 29 -10.26 4.40 -17.74
C ILE A 29 -10.30 4.97 -16.32
N ALA A 30 -10.53 4.13 -15.32
CA ALA A 30 -10.44 4.53 -13.91
C ALA A 30 -8.98 4.46 -13.43
N VAL A 31 -8.51 5.54 -12.81
CA VAL A 31 -7.16 5.69 -12.24
C VAL A 31 -7.31 5.85 -10.74
N TYR A 32 -6.80 4.89 -9.98
CA TYR A 32 -6.83 4.93 -8.52
C TYR A 32 -5.48 5.36 -7.99
N VAL A 33 -5.48 6.38 -7.15
CA VAL A 33 -4.27 6.98 -6.56
C VAL A 33 -4.28 6.69 -5.07
N VAL A 34 -3.18 6.11 -4.58
CA VAL A 34 -2.92 5.84 -3.17
C VAL A 34 -1.72 6.69 -2.78
N SER A 35 -1.94 7.78 -2.05
CA SER A 35 -0.86 8.65 -1.57
C SER A 35 -1.34 9.53 -0.42
N THR A 36 -0.49 9.75 0.57
CA THR A 36 -0.69 10.77 1.61
C THR A 36 -0.03 12.10 1.24
N ASN A 37 0.72 12.16 0.13
CA ASN A 37 1.44 13.34 -0.31
C ASN A 37 0.62 14.13 -1.35
N SER A 38 0.19 15.33 -0.96
CA SER A 38 -0.64 16.21 -1.82
C SER A 38 0.06 16.62 -3.12
N ASP A 39 1.38 16.81 -3.09
CA ASP A 39 2.14 17.23 -4.27
C ASP A 39 2.21 16.10 -5.30
N GLN A 40 2.39 14.86 -4.83
CA GLN A 40 2.31 13.69 -5.69
C GLN A 40 0.92 13.53 -6.31
N VAL A 41 -0.14 13.72 -5.52
CA VAL A 41 -1.52 13.68 -6.03
C VAL A 41 -1.73 14.74 -7.11
N ALA A 42 -1.25 15.96 -6.89
CA ALA A 42 -1.34 17.05 -7.87
C ALA A 42 -0.55 16.74 -9.17
N LEU A 43 0.65 16.17 -9.04
CA LEU A 43 1.47 15.74 -10.18
C LEU A 43 0.80 14.64 -10.99
N VAL A 44 0.26 13.59 -10.34
CA VAL A 44 -0.48 12.52 -11.02
C VAL A 44 -1.70 13.11 -11.73
N ALA A 45 -2.49 13.94 -11.04
CA ALA A 45 -3.64 14.59 -11.66
C ALA A 45 -3.25 15.41 -12.89
N LYS A 46 -2.11 16.14 -12.85
CA LYS A 46 -1.60 16.90 -13.98
C LYS A 46 -1.18 16.00 -15.14
N LEU A 47 -0.43 14.94 -14.88
CA LEU A 47 0.08 14.01 -15.90
C LEU A 47 -1.05 13.29 -16.65
N TRP A 48 -2.14 12.97 -15.94
CA TRP A 48 -3.25 12.21 -16.50
C TRP A 48 -4.35 13.07 -17.16
N ARG A 49 -4.19 14.40 -17.22
CA ARG A 49 -5.17 15.32 -17.85
C ARG A 49 -5.43 15.05 -19.33
N SER A 50 -4.44 14.56 -20.07
CA SER A 50 -4.57 14.30 -21.51
C SER A 50 -5.21 12.95 -21.83
N ILE A 51 -5.40 12.10 -20.83
CA ILE A 51 -5.99 10.76 -20.99
C ILE A 51 -7.46 10.86 -20.56
N PRO A 52 -8.43 10.43 -21.39
CA PRO A 52 -9.83 10.31 -20.99
C PRO A 52 -9.99 9.29 -19.85
N CYS A 53 -9.82 9.76 -18.61
CA CYS A 53 -9.83 8.95 -17.41
C CYS A 53 -10.69 9.56 -16.30
N ARG A 54 -11.03 8.73 -15.31
CA ARG A 54 -11.62 9.16 -14.04
C ARG A 54 -10.57 8.92 -12.96
N LEU A 55 -10.19 9.95 -12.23
CA LEU A 55 -9.20 9.85 -11.18
C LEU A 55 -9.88 9.77 -9.81
N TYR A 56 -9.55 8.72 -9.06
CA TYR A 56 -10.04 8.45 -7.71
C TYR A 56 -8.87 8.51 -6.74
N LEU A 57 -8.94 9.39 -5.76
CA LEU A 57 -8.00 9.40 -4.64
C LEU A 57 -8.56 8.52 -3.53
N LEU A 58 -7.89 7.41 -3.26
CA LEU A 58 -8.24 6.51 -2.17
C LEU A 58 -7.79 7.12 -0.83
N LYS A 59 -8.62 6.94 0.18
CA LYS A 59 -8.47 7.43 1.54
C LYS A 59 -8.47 6.27 2.52
N GLY A 60 -7.99 6.53 3.73
CA GLY A 60 -7.97 5.51 4.77
C GLY A 60 -9.35 4.88 5.05
N ASP A 61 -10.42 5.69 5.06
CA ASP A 61 -11.79 5.20 5.28
C ASP A 61 -12.36 4.35 4.12
N ASP A 62 -11.71 4.34 2.95
CA ASP A 62 -12.09 3.42 1.87
C ASP A 62 -11.67 1.97 2.19
N PHE A 63 -10.80 1.77 3.19
CA PHE A 63 -10.27 0.46 3.58
C PHE A 63 -10.66 0.06 5.01
N PHE A 64 -10.47 0.99 5.97
CA PHE A 64 -10.71 0.77 7.39
C PHE A 64 -11.26 2.03 8.06
N THR A 65 -12.28 1.87 8.89
CA THR A 65 -12.84 2.99 9.66
C THR A 65 -12.01 3.25 10.92
N LYS A 66 -12.28 4.38 11.58
CA LYS A 66 -11.71 4.64 12.93
C LYS A 66 -12.15 3.58 13.96
N ALA A 67 -13.34 2.99 13.80
CA ALA A 67 -13.81 1.91 14.66
C ALA A 67 -13.05 0.60 14.43
N ASP A 68 -12.33 0.48 13.32
CA ASP A 68 -11.46 -0.65 13.01
C ASP A 68 -10.02 -0.43 13.48
N GLY A 69 -9.74 0.65 14.23
CA GLY A 69 -8.41 0.94 14.78
C GLY A 69 -7.52 1.82 13.90
N ARG A 70 -8.04 2.35 12.78
CA ARG A 70 -7.34 3.34 11.95
C ARG A 70 -7.24 4.70 12.67
N TYR A 71 -6.09 5.38 12.53
CA TYR A 71 -5.91 6.80 12.88
C TYR A 71 -5.54 7.64 11.65
N ASP A 72 -5.66 8.97 11.75
CA ASP A 72 -5.61 9.88 10.60
C ASP A 72 -4.23 9.97 9.93
N THR A 73 -3.15 9.80 10.68
CA THR A 73 -1.77 9.81 10.16
C THR A 73 -1.29 8.46 9.64
N MET A 74 -2.15 7.42 9.66
CA MET A 74 -1.78 6.12 9.12
C MET A 74 -1.72 6.18 7.59
N GLY A 75 -0.62 5.68 7.01
CA GLY A 75 -0.42 5.64 5.56
C GLY A 75 -1.54 4.89 4.84
N VAL A 76 -2.11 5.51 3.80
CA VAL A 76 -3.19 4.92 3.01
C VAL A 76 -2.72 3.71 2.20
N ASP A 77 -1.44 3.71 1.81
CA ASP A 77 -0.73 2.56 1.24
C ASP A 77 -0.78 1.35 2.17
N ARG A 78 -0.42 1.53 3.44
CA ARG A 78 -0.43 0.46 4.44
C ARG A 78 -1.81 -0.15 4.65
N LEU A 79 -2.85 0.69 4.63
CA LEU A 79 -4.23 0.27 4.76
C LEU A 79 -4.71 -0.48 3.51
N ALA A 80 -4.36 0.02 2.33
CA ALA A 80 -4.66 -0.63 1.06
C ALA A 80 -4.00 -2.02 0.98
N THR A 81 -2.73 -2.14 1.37
CA THR A 81 -1.99 -3.40 1.33
C THR A 81 -2.58 -4.42 2.31
N LEU A 82 -2.91 -4.00 3.54
CA LEU A 82 -3.58 -4.89 4.52
C LEU A 82 -4.96 -5.34 4.02
N ARG A 83 -5.75 -4.43 3.45
CA ARG A 83 -7.07 -4.78 2.90
C ARG A 83 -6.95 -5.74 1.72
N GLY A 84 -5.98 -5.52 0.83
CA GLY A 84 -5.72 -6.40 -0.29
C GLY A 84 -5.33 -7.81 0.17
N ALA A 85 -4.47 -7.93 1.18
CA ALA A 85 -4.13 -9.24 1.76
C ALA A 85 -5.36 -9.93 2.37
N ALA A 86 -6.20 -9.18 3.10
CA ALA A 86 -7.43 -9.71 3.69
C ALA A 86 -8.45 -10.15 2.64
N GLU A 87 -8.54 -9.47 1.49
CA GLU A 87 -9.43 -9.87 0.40
C GLU A 87 -9.02 -11.21 -0.22
N ILE A 88 -7.71 -11.47 -0.30
CA ILE A 88 -7.17 -12.69 -0.93
C ILE A 88 -7.14 -13.87 0.08
N HIS A 89 -6.80 -13.60 1.34
CA HIS A 89 -6.46 -14.63 2.32
C HIS A 89 -7.27 -14.57 3.63
N GLY A 90 -8.09 -13.54 3.82
CA GLY A 90 -8.82 -13.31 5.06
C GLY A 90 -7.97 -12.75 6.19
N PHE A 91 -8.60 -12.60 7.35
CA PHE A 91 -7.97 -12.24 8.62
C PHE A 91 -7.78 -13.48 9.50
N PRO A 92 -6.87 -13.45 10.50
CA PRO A 92 -5.93 -12.37 10.84
C PRO A 92 -4.83 -12.22 9.80
N ALA A 93 -4.25 -11.03 9.70
CA ALA A 93 -3.19 -10.75 8.74
C ALA A 93 -2.14 -9.82 9.33
N LEU A 94 -0.87 -10.13 9.06
CA LEU A 94 0.27 -9.22 9.23
C LEU A 94 0.91 -9.05 7.87
N VAL A 95 0.95 -7.82 7.39
CA VAL A 95 1.54 -7.50 6.10
C VAL A 95 2.83 -6.74 6.33
N PHE A 96 3.89 -7.12 5.61
CA PHE A 96 5.12 -6.34 5.45
C PHE A 96 5.13 -5.72 4.06
N ASP A 97 5.32 -4.40 3.98
CA ASP A 97 5.55 -3.68 2.74
C ASP A 97 7.01 -3.22 2.69
N GLY A 98 7.75 -3.72 1.69
CA GLY A 98 9.18 -3.54 1.54
C GLY A 98 9.51 -2.53 0.45
N GLY A 99 9.75 -1.28 0.85
CA GLY A 99 10.28 -0.23 0.00
C GLY A 99 11.57 0.39 0.56
N THR A 100 11.79 1.68 0.32
CA THR A 100 12.87 2.46 0.96
C THR A 100 12.76 2.41 2.49
N ALA A 101 11.53 2.38 3.01
CA ALA A 101 11.20 1.99 4.37
C ALA A 101 10.52 0.63 4.36
N THR A 102 10.71 -0.14 5.44
CA THR A 102 9.89 -1.32 5.69
C THR A 102 8.72 -0.89 6.57
N THR A 103 7.49 -1.14 6.14
CA THR A 103 6.33 -0.97 7.01
C THR A 103 5.72 -2.31 7.32
N TYR A 104 5.06 -2.42 8.46
CA TYR A 104 4.23 -3.57 8.75
C TYR A 104 2.95 -3.13 9.44
N THR A 105 1.84 -3.81 9.13
CA THR A 105 0.53 -3.50 9.68
C THR A 105 -0.21 -4.82 9.92
N ALA A 106 -0.80 -4.96 11.10
CA ALA A 106 -1.49 -6.17 11.54
C ALA A 106 -2.96 -5.90 11.85
N ALA A 107 -3.80 -6.88 11.54
CA ALA A 107 -5.17 -6.97 12.04
C ALA A 107 -5.46 -8.36 12.61
N ASP A 108 -6.33 -8.40 13.63
CA ASP A 108 -6.83 -9.63 14.22
C ASP A 108 -7.89 -10.32 13.35
N ALA A 109 -8.45 -11.43 13.84
CA ALA A 109 -9.43 -12.23 13.13
C ALA A 109 -10.76 -11.48 12.86
N ASP A 110 -11.07 -10.44 13.64
CA ASP A 110 -12.25 -9.60 13.47
C ASP A 110 -11.99 -8.41 12.52
N GLY A 111 -10.78 -8.32 11.96
CA GLY A 111 -10.35 -7.25 11.09
C GLY A 111 -10.03 -5.95 11.82
N LYS A 112 -9.84 -5.99 13.14
CA LYS A 112 -9.41 -4.82 13.91
C LYS A 112 -7.91 -4.66 13.81
N ILE A 113 -7.47 -3.47 13.45
CA ILE A 113 -6.07 -3.11 13.35
C ILE A 113 -5.45 -3.20 14.75
N LEU A 114 -4.52 -4.12 14.89
CA LEU A 114 -3.72 -4.31 16.10
C LEU A 114 -2.58 -3.29 16.20
N GLY A 115 -2.15 -2.75 15.06
CA GLY A 115 -1.09 -1.76 14.97
C GLY A 115 -0.07 -2.12 13.90
N GLY A 116 1.15 -1.66 14.09
CA GLY A 116 2.21 -1.83 13.11
C GLY A 116 3.40 -0.92 13.37
N GLY A 117 4.32 -0.84 12.42
CA GLY A 117 5.51 -0.01 12.52
C GLY A 117 6.07 0.41 11.18
N ILE A 118 7.01 1.35 11.25
CA ILE A 118 7.81 1.83 10.12
C ILE A 118 9.26 1.74 10.57
N GLY A 119 10.09 1.10 9.77
CA GLY A 119 11.51 0.95 10.01
C GLY A 119 12.32 1.17 8.73
N PRO A 120 13.66 1.14 8.83
CA PRO A 120 14.51 1.21 7.66
C PRO A 120 14.16 0.09 6.67
N GLY A 121 14.24 0.39 5.37
CA GLY A 121 14.22 -0.63 4.33
C GLY A 121 15.33 -1.66 4.57
N LEU A 122 15.13 -2.90 4.15
CA LEU A 122 16.08 -3.99 4.40
C LEU A 122 17.51 -3.66 3.99
N HIS A 123 17.69 -2.95 2.88
CA HIS A 123 19.01 -2.52 2.40
C HIS A 123 19.73 -1.55 3.35
N VAL A 124 18.99 -0.58 3.91
CA VAL A 124 19.54 0.33 4.94
C VAL A 124 19.84 -0.47 6.21
N LYS A 125 18.97 -1.41 6.57
CA LYS A 125 19.13 -2.24 7.75
C LYS A 125 20.42 -3.07 7.71
N PHE A 126 20.71 -3.74 6.59
CA PHE A 126 21.95 -4.51 6.41
C PHE A 126 23.21 -3.64 6.45
N ARG A 127 23.19 -2.45 5.84
CA ARG A 127 24.33 -1.53 5.89
C ARG A 127 24.55 -0.90 7.25
N SER A 128 23.47 -0.55 7.95
CA SER A 128 23.54 0.23 9.19
C SER A 128 24.34 -0.42 10.32
N LEU A 129 24.36 -1.75 10.41
CA LEU A 129 25.13 -2.44 11.45
C LEU A 129 26.64 -2.37 11.17
N ASN A 130 27.05 -2.38 9.90
CA ASN A 130 28.45 -2.24 9.53
C ASN A 130 28.92 -0.79 9.55
N ASP A 131 28.08 0.14 9.06
CA ASP A 131 28.45 1.55 8.94
C ASP A 131 28.49 2.29 10.28
N TYR A 132 27.73 1.83 11.28
CA TYR A 132 27.54 2.56 12.55
C TYR A 132 27.87 1.74 13.81
N THR A 133 28.52 0.58 13.69
CA THR A 133 29.05 -0.15 14.85
C THR A 133 30.45 -0.68 14.58
N ASP A 134 31.35 -0.56 15.56
CA ASP A 134 32.77 -0.93 15.40
C ASP A 134 33.00 -2.45 15.35
N ALA A 135 32.01 -3.26 15.75
CA ALA A 135 32.17 -4.68 16.02
C ALA A 135 31.28 -5.62 15.18
N LEU A 136 30.31 -5.11 14.42
CA LEU A 136 29.41 -5.99 13.67
C LEU A 136 29.90 -6.21 12.22
N PRO A 137 29.93 -7.47 11.76
CA PRO A 137 30.34 -7.78 10.40
C PRO A 137 29.30 -7.26 9.39
N HIS A 138 29.75 -7.01 8.17
CA HIS A 138 28.83 -6.79 7.06
C HIS A 138 28.06 -8.11 6.79
N VAL A 139 26.76 -8.10 7.07
CA VAL A 139 25.86 -9.24 6.83
C VAL A 139 25.11 -9.01 5.52
N SER A 140 25.28 -9.92 4.56
CA SER A 140 24.50 -9.90 3.32
C SER A 140 23.18 -10.68 3.47
N PRO A 141 22.19 -10.46 2.58
CA PRO A 141 21.01 -11.31 2.51
C PRO A 141 21.32 -12.81 2.34
N ASP A 142 22.37 -13.16 1.59
CA ASP A 142 22.77 -14.54 1.37
C ASP A 142 23.30 -15.21 2.65
N ASP A 143 24.03 -14.45 3.48
CA ASP A 143 24.50 -14.93 4.79
C ASP A 143 23.32 -15.25 5.72
N VAL A 144 22.30 -14.37 5.74
CA VAL A 144 21.06 -14.60 6.49
C VAL A 144 20.34 -15.84 5.99
N LEU A 145 20.16 -15.97 4.67
CA LEU A 145 19.47 -17.13 4.08
C LEU A 145 20.20 -18.44 4.41
N LYS A 146 21.54 -18.44 4.36
CA LYS A 146 22.34 -19.59 4.77
C LYS A 146 22.13 -19.92 6.25
N ALA A 147 22.19 -18.93 7.14
CA ALA A 147 21.99 -19.12 8.57
C ALA A 147 20.58 -19.66 8.90
N VAL A 148 19.53 -19.12 8.25
CA VAL A 148 18.15 -19.61 8.38
C VAL A 148 18.04 -21.06 7.93
N ARG A 149 18.56 -21.40 6.75
CA ARG A 149 18.53 -22.78 6.23
C ARG A 149 19.27 -23.75 7.14
N ASP A 150 20.41 -23.33 7.68
CA ASP A 150 21.19 -24.13 8.62
C ASP A 150 20.43 -24.36 9.94
N ALA A 151 19.81 -23.33 10.51
CA ALA A 151 19.01 -23.42 11.74
C ALA A 151 17.77 -24.33 11.55
N VAL A 152 17.02 -24.13 10.45
CA VAL A 152 15.86 -24.97 10.11
C VAL A 152 16.27 -26.43 9.94
N ARG A 153 17.35 -26.71 9.20
CA ARG A 153 17.85 -28.09 8.99
C ARG A 153 18.21 -28.78 10.30
N LYS A 154 18.76 -28.02 11.26
CA LYS A 154 19.18 -28.54 12.56
C LYS A 154 18.06 -28.54 13.60
N SER A 155 16.90 -27.96 13.31
CA SER A 155 15.84 -27.68 14.30
C SER A 155 16.34 -26.87 15.50
N GLU A 156 17.25 -25.92 15.25
CA GLU A 156 17.81 -25.02 16.24
C GLU A 156 17.19 -23.61 16.11
N PRO A 157 17.17 -22.80 17.18
CA PRO A 157 16.78 -21.40 17.09
C PRO A 157 17.65 -20.63 16.09
N LEU A 158 17.06 -19.62 15.44
CA LEU A 158 17.83 -18.75 14.55
C LEU A 158 18.90 -18.01 15.36
N PRO A 159 20.20 -18.08 14.97
CA PRO A 159 21.24 -17.35 15.67
C PRO A 159 20.99 -15.84 15.56
N THR A 160 21.19 -15.12 16.66
CA THR A 160 21.20 -13.65 16.61
C THR A 160 22.44 -13.20 15.86
N PHE A 161 22.29 -12.30 14.89
CA PHE A 161 23.40 -11.72 14.11
C PHE A 161 24.27 -10.73 14.91
N ALA A 162 24.28 -10.86 16.24
CA ALA A 162 25.12 -10.15 17.18
C ALA A 162 26.05 -11.18 17.81
N SER A 163 27.32 -11.18 17.41
CA SER A 163 28.38 -12.02 17.97
C SER A 163 29.67 -11.23 18.02
#